data_AF-A0A318TI03-F1
#
_entry.id   AF-A0A318TI03-F1
#
_cell.length_a   1.000
_cell.length_b   1.000
_cell.length_c   1.000
_cell.angle_alpha   90.00
_cell.angle_beta   90.00
_cell.angle_gamma   90.00
#
_symmetry.space_group_name_H-M   'P 1'
#
loop_
_entity.id
_entity.type
_entity.pdbx_description
1 polymer ?
#
loop_
_entity_poly.entity_id
_entity_poly.type
_entity_poly.pdbx_seq_one_letter_code
_entity_poly.pdbx_strand_id
1 'polypeptide(L)'
;MTKVAAVIAMITVALCATFAEPEFFAKNAFLGSFITFELLNILAVILTVTLASIANIHLSLNRIVRAAFKDRAKGTEAANRVRSEINQNGWLLFWLFIAACGLLFLKGAYEAPTVFVLSFVHSFGLIVLLTNLLVLCDTYQVIYQIVKMETHHSSTGPTDFGA
;
A
#
# COMPACT_ATOMS: atom_id res chain seq x y z
N MET A 1 -2.28 -3.94 -13.80
CA MET A 1 -1.16 -4.63 -14.49
C MET A 1 0.17 -3.91 -14.34
N THR A 2 0.25 -2.59 -14.58
CA THR A 2 1.49 -1.80 -14.42
C THR A 2 2.09 -1.85 -13.01
N LYS A 3 1.26 -1.82 -11.96
CA LYS A 3 1.72 -1.84 -10.55
C LYS A 3 2.33 -3.19 -10.16
N VAL A 4 1.69 -4.29 -10.56
CA VAL A 4 2.22 -5.65 -10.36
C VAL A 4 3.52 -5.84 -11.14
N ALA A 5 3.59 -5.35 -12.39
CA ALA A 5 4.82 -5.36 -13.17
C ALA A 5 5.94 -4.53 -12.51
N ALA A 6 5.63 -3.38 -11.89
CA ALA A 6 6.60 -2.59 -11.15
C ALA A 6 7.12 -3.33 -9.91
N VAL A 7 6.25 -3.98 -9.14
CA VAL A 7 6.66 -4.80 -7.99
C VAL A 7 7.54 -5.97 -8.44
N ILE A 8 7.14 -6.68 -9.49
CA ILE A 8 7.93 -7.78 -10.05
C ILE A 8 9.29 -7.26 -10.53
N ALA A 9 9.34 -6.15 -11.28
CA ALA A 9 10.58 -5.57 -11.75
C ALA A 9 11.51 -5.16 -10.59
N MET A 10 10.96 -4.54 -9.53
CA MET A 10 11.73 -4.20 -8.33
C MET A 10 12.30 -5.45 -7.63
N ILE A 11 11.49 -6.50 -7.50
CA ILE A 11 11.94 -7.79 -6.93
C ILE A 11 13.05 -8.39 -7.81
N THR A 12 12.87 -8.43 -9.12
CA THR A 12 13.86 -8.97 -10.06
C THR A 12 15.17 -8.19 -9.99
N VAL A 13 15.13 -6.86 -10.02
CA VAL A 13 16.35 -6.02 -9.91
C VAL A 13 17.05 -6.23 -8.58
N ALA A 14 16.30 -6.25 -7.47
CA ALA A 14 16.84 -6.46 -6.15
C ALA A 14 17.48 -7.85 -5.97
N LEU A 15 16.84 -8.90 -6.52
CA LEU A 15 17.41 -10.26 -6.51
C LEU A 15 18.66 -10.33 -7.38
N CYS A 16 18.62 -9.80 -8.61
CA CYS A 16 19.78 -9.75 -9.50
C CYS A 16 20.96 -9.03 -8.84
N ALA A 17 20.73 -7.85 -8.23
CA ALA A 17 21.78 -7.12 -7.54
C ALA A 17 22.27 -7.84 -6.27
N THR A 18 21.39 -8.52 -5.52
CA THR A 18 21.77 -9.32 -4.35
C THR A 18 22.65 -10.53 -4.71
N PHE A 19 22.40 -11.18 -5.85
CA PHE A 19 23.19 -12.33 -6.28
C PHE A 19 24.43 -11.97 -7.10
N ALA A 20 24.38 -10.88 -7.89
CA ALA A 20 25.50 -10.44 -8.71
C ALA A 20 26.53 -9.64 -7.92
N GLU A 21 26.10 -8.78 -6.99
CA GLU A 21 26.98 -7.91 -6.21
C GLU A 21 26.41 -7.68 -4.79
N PRO A 22 26.45 -8.71 -3.92
CA PRO A 22 25.88 -8.63 -2.57
C PRO A 22 26.54 -7.53 -1.70
N GLU A 23 27.78 -7.16 -2.02
CA GLU A 23 28.49 -6.11 -1.28
C GLU A 23 27.83 -4.74 -1.40
N PHE A 24 27.17 -4.45 -2.53
CA PHE A 24 26.51 -3.16 -2.78
C PHE A 24 25.44 -2.86 -1.72
N PHE A 25 24.61 -3.84 -1.38
CA PHE A 25 23.60 -3.69 -0.34
C PHE A 25 24.16 -3.95 1.06
N ALA A 26 25.05 -4.92 1.22
CA ALA A 26 25.56 -5.30 2.54
C ALA A 26 26.46 -4.22 3.17
N LYS A 27 27.33 -3.56 2.41
CA LYS A 27 28.26 -2.54 2.92
C LYS A 27 27.66 -1.13 2.95
N ASN A 28 26.41 -0.98 2.55
CA ASN A 28 25.75 0.32 2.51
C ASN A 28 25.42 0.82 3.93
N ALA A 29 26.14 1.83 4.40
CA ALA A 29 25.97 2.39 5.75
C ALA A 29 24.55 2.95 5.98
N PHE A 30 23.95 3.57 4.95
CA PHE A 30 22.58 4.08 5.04
C PHE A 30 21.59 2.93 5.27
N LEU A 31 21.67 1.84 4.49
CA LEU A 31 20.77 0.69 4.68
C LEU A 31 21.01 -0.01 6.02
N GLY A 32 22.25 -0.03 6.51
CA GLY A 32 22.58 -0.56 7.84
C GLY A 32 21.80 0.14 8.96
N SER A 33 21.73 1.47 8.91
CA SER A 33 21.01 2.32 9.86
C SER A 33 19.54 2.54 9.54
N PHE A 34 19.10 2.30 8.30
CA PHE A 34 17.72 2.51 7.88
C PHE A 34 16.86 1.26 8.06
N ILE A 35 17.42 0.08 7.77
CA ILE A 35 16.74 -1.23 7.89
C ILE A 35 16.86 -1.72 9.34
N THR A 36 16.27 -0.95 10.23
CA THR A 36 16.19 -1.13 11.69
C THR A 36 14.79 -0.68 12.15
N PHE A 37 14.64 -0.15 13.36
CA PHE A 37 13.34 0.30 13.86
C PHE A 37 12.77 1.48 13.06
N GLU A 38 13.62 2.24 12.36
CA GLU A 38 13.26 3.33 11.46
C GLU A 38 12.36 2.86 10.32
N LEU A 39 12.69 1.71 9.69
CA LEU A 39 11.85 1.08 8.68
C LEU A 39 10.47 0.75 9.27
N LEU A 40 10.41 0.13 10.46
CA LEU A 40 9.12 -0.20 11.09
C LEU A 40 8.31 1.05 11.43
N ASN A 41 8.95 2.11 11.90
CA ASN A 41 8.27 3.38 12.22
C ASN A 41 7.61 3.96 10.96
N ILE A 42 8.31 3.97 9.85
CA ILE A 42 7.76 4.45 8.56
C ILE A 42 6.61 3.54 8.12
N LEU A 43 6.79 2.21 8.16
CA LEU A 43 5.75 1.27 7.76
C LEU A 43 4.51 1.34 8.66
N ALA A 44 4.67 1.55 9.97
CA ALA A 44 3.57 1.69 10.91
C ALA A 44 2.74 2.95 10.61
N VAL A 45 3.39 4.06 10.26
CA VAL A 45 2.70 5.29 9.84
C VAL A 45 1.94 5.04 8.53
N ILE A 46 2.58 4.44 7.53
CA ILE A 46 1.94 4.14 6.23
C ILE A 46 0.72 3.24 6.45
N LEU A 47 0.86 2.16 7.22
CA LEU A 47 -0.22 1.23 7.54
C LEU A 47 -1.37 1.94 8.24
N THR A 48 -1.10 2.73 9.28
CA THR A 48 -2.13 3.44 10.04
C THR A 48 -2.89 4.44 9.18
N VAL A 49 -2.19 5.27 8.42
CA VAL A 49 -2.80 6.25 7.50
C VAL A 49 -3.63 5.54 6.43
N THR A 50 -3.14 4.41 5.91
CA THR A 50 -3.87 3.65 4.90
C THR A 50 -5.13 3.01 5.47
N LEU A 51 -5.07 2.37 6.64
CA LEU A 51 -6.24 1.76 7.26
C LEU A 51 -7.32 2.80 7.62
N ALA A 52 -6.91 3.95 8.15
CA ALA A 52 -7.83 5.07 8.40
C ALA A 52 -8.49 5.55 7.09
N SER A 53 -7.72 5.65 6.02
CA SER A 53 -8.22 6.01 4.69
C SER A 53 -9.21 4.99 4.13
N ILE A 54 -8.93 3.69 4.30
CA ILE A 54 -9.81 2.59 3.89
C ILE A 54 -11.17 2.71 4.61
N ALA A 55 -11.16 2.95 5.92
CA ALA A 55 -12.40 3.15 6.69
C ALA A 55 -13.23 4.33 6.15
N ASN A 56 -12.57 5.45 5.84
CA ASN A 56 -13.22 6.61 5.25
C ASN A 56 -13.80 6.30 3.86
N ILE A 57 -13.08 5.56 3.02
CA ILE A 57 -13.57 5.11 1.71
C ILE A 57 -14.83 4.25 1.87
N HIS A 58 -14.85 3.29 2.80
CA HIS A 58 -16.04 2.44 3.03
C HIS A 58 -17.29 3.26 3.38
N LEU A 59 -17.12 4.32 4.18
CA LEU A 59 -18.19 5.25 4.55
C LEU A 59 -18.64 6.11 3.37
N SER A 60 -17.72 6.73 2.63
CA SER A 60 -18.06 7.56 1.46
C SER A 60 -18.74 6.74 0.36
N LEU A 61 -18.25 5.53 0.10
CA LEU A 61 -18.85 4.64 -0.89
C LEU A 61 -20.29 4.26 -0.52
N ASN A 62 -20.58 4.02 0.76
CA ASN A 62 -21.95 3.80 1.24
C ASN A 62 -22.88 5.00 0.96
N ARG A 63 -22.39 6.22 1.15
CA ARG A 63 -23.18 7.44 0.87
C ARG A 63 -23.44 7.58 -0.63
N ILE A 64 -22.41 7.39 -1.46
CA ILE A 64 -22.52 7.44 -2.92
C ILE A 64 -23.53 6.41 -3.43
N VAL A 65 -23.48 5.16 -2.97
CA VAL A 65 -24.44 4.13 -3.37
C VAL A 65 -25.88 4.53 -3.05
N ARG A 66 -26.11 5.12 -1.88
CA ARG A 66 -27.45 5.58 -1.47
C ARG A 66 -27.94 6.78 -2.27
N ALA A 67 -27.05 7.67 -2.70
CA ALA A 67 -27.40 8.90 -3.41
C ALA A 67 -27.52 8.71 -4.93
N ALA A 68 -26.61 7.93 -5.53
CA ALA A 68 -26.44 7.85 -6.99
C ALA A 68 -27.28 6.74 -7.65
N PHE A 69 -27.58 5.65 -6.94
CA PHE A 69 -28.22 4.47 -7.54
C PHE A 69 -29.70 4.38 -7.15
N LYS A 70 -30.58 4.48 -8.15
CA LYS A 70 -32.02 4.18 -8.01
C LYS A 70 -32.26 2.70 -7.71
N ASP A 71 -31.49 1.83 -8.37
CA ASP A 71 -31.47 0.39 -8.11
C ASP A 71 -30.33 0.06 -7.13
N ARG A 72 -30.70 -0.20 -5.87
CA ARG A 72 -29.75 -0.49 -4.80
C ARG A 72 -28.99 -1.80 -5.01
N ALA A 73 -29.53 -2.76 -5.78
CA ALA A 73 -28.85 -4.03 -6.00
C ALA A 73 -27.58 -3.82 -6.85
N LYS A 74 -27.71 -3.10 -7.98
CA LYS A 74 -26.58 -2.79 -8.86
C LYS A 74 -25.54 -1.88 -8.21
N GLY A 75 -25.98 -0.88 -7.45
CA GLY A 75 -25.07 0.01 -6.72
C GLY A 75 -24.27 -0.73 -5.63
N THR A 76 -24.91 -1.67 -4.95
CA THR A 76 -24.24 -2.47 -3.90
C THR A 76 -23.22 -3.44 -4.49
N GLU A 77 -23.51 -4.05 -5.64
CA GLU A 77 -22.57 -4.94 -6.33
C GLU A 77 -21.30 -4.19 -6.78
N ALA A 78 -21.46 -3.03 -7.43
CA ALA A 78 -20.34 -2.19 -7.85
C ALA A 78 -19.49 -1.73 -6.65
N ALA A 79 -20.14 -1.34 -5.55
CA ALA A 79 -19.43 -0.96 -4.34
C ALA A 79 -18.70 -2.14 -3.68
N ASN A 80 -19.29 -3.33 -3.66
CA ASN A 80 -18.64 -4.51 -3.09
C ASN A 80 -17.36 -4.90 -3.83
N ARG A 81 -17.30 -4.68 -5.16
CA ARG A 81 -16.07 -4.88 -5.93
C ARG A 81 -14.96 -3.94 -5.46
N VAL A 82 -15.24 -2.65 -5.37
CA VAL A 82 -14.29 -1.64 -4.88
C VAL A 82 -13.84 -1.95 -3.45
N ARG A 83 -14.77 -2.35 -2.57
CA ARG A 83 -14.44 -2.78 -1.21
C ARG A 83 -13.50 -3.97 -1.16
N SER A 84 -13.72 -4.96 -2.02
CA SER A 84 -12.90 -6.16 -2.06
C SER A 84 -11.47 -5.81 -2.47
N GLU A 85 -11.29 -5.01 -3.51
CA GLU A 85 -9.97 -4.55 -3.98
C GLU A 85 -9.23 -3.74 -2.88
N ILE A 86 -9.94 -2.82 -2.21
CA ILE A 86 -9.35 -2.02 -1.12
C ILE A 86 -9.00 -2.87 0.10
N ASN A 87 -9.85 -3.83 0.46
CA ASN A 87 -9.56 -4.73 1.58
C ASN A 87 -8.36 -5.63 1.27
N GLN A 88 -8.22 -6.12 0.03
CA GLN A 88 -7.05 -6.89 -0.39
C GLN A 88 -5.77 -6.05 -0.25
N ASN A 89 -5.80 -4.78 -0.66
CA ASN A 89 -4.68 -3.86 -0.47
C ASN A 89 -4.35 -3.64 1.02
N GLY A 90 -5.37 -3.47 1.87
CA GLY A 90 -5.19 -3.33 3.32
C GLY A 90 -4.57 -4.58 3.96
N TRP A 91 -5.03 -5.77 3.58
CA TRP A 91 -4.44 -7.03 4.01
C TRP A 91 -3.00 -7.20 3.55
N LEU A 92 -2.70 -6.82 2.31
CA LEU A 92 -1.33 -6.87 1.78
C LEU A 92 -0.37 -6.01 2.59
N LEU A 93 -0.76 -4.76 2.92
CA LEU A 93 0.04 -3.87 3.78
C LEU A 93 0.28 -4.47 5.16
N PHE A 94 -0.77 -5.03 5.76
CA PHE A 94 -0.65 -5.69 7.06
C PHE A 94 0.36 -6.84 7.01
N TRP A 95 0.25 -7.73 6.01
CA TRP A 95 1.20 -8.84 5.86
C TRP A 95 2.63 -8.38 5.58
N LEU A 96 2.81 -7.30 4.82
CA LEU A 96 4.13 -6.70 4.58
C LEU A 96 4.73 -6.10 5.86
N PHE A 97 3.91 -5.50 6.72
CA PHE A 97 4.35 -5.03 8.03
C PHE A 97 4.82 -6.19 8.93
N ILE A 98 4.04 -7.27 9.00
CA ILE A 98 4.44 -8.49 9.73
C ILE A 98 5.72 -9.10 9.15
N ALA A 99 5.86 -9.13 7.82
CA ALA A 99 7.08 -9.59 7.16
C ALA A 99 8.30 -8.71 7.51
N ALA A 100 8.15 -7.39 7.58
CA ALA A 100 9.22 -6.49 8.01
C ALA A 100 9.64 -6.73 9.46
N CYS A 101 8.69 -6.98 10.37
CA CYS A 101 9.00 -7.37 11.74
C CYS A 101 9.85 -8.64 11.76
N GLY A 102 9.40 -9.69 11.05
CA GLY A 102 10.15 -10.95 10.94
C GLY A 102 11.54 -10.77 10.34
N LEU A 103 11.68 -9.88 9.35
CA LEU A 103 12.96 -9.55 8.73
C LEU A 103 13.96 -8.93 9.71
N LEU A 104 13.48 -8.05 10.61
CA LEU A 104 14.34 -7.44 11.61
C LEU A 104 14.72 -8.40 12.73
N PHE A 105 13.81 -9.32 13.11
CA PHE A 105 14.19 -10.43 13.98
C PHE A 105 15.27 -11.30 13.33
N LEU A 106 15.15 -11.60 12.04
CA LEU A 106 16.18 -12.33 11.30
C LEU A 106 17.51 -11.57 11.28
N LYS A 107 17.49 -10.25 11.08
CA LYS A 107 18.69 -9.40 11.15
C LYS A 107 19.36 -9.48 12.53
N GLY A 108 18.57 -9.43 13.60
CA GLY A 108 19.05 -9.45 14.99
C GLY A 108 19.46 -10.83 15.50
N ALA A 109 19.06 -11.92 14.82
CA ALA A 109 19.38 -13.29 15.25
C ALA A 109 20.84 -13.71 15.01
N TYR A 110 21.59 -12.96 14.19
CA TYR A 110 22.99 -13.27 13.86
C TYR A 110 23.93 -12.21 14.43
N GLU A 111 24.89 -12.62 15.27
CA GLU A 111 25.94 -11.72 15.80
C GLU A 111 26.92 -11.26 14.71
N ALA A 112 27.18 -12.12 13.72
CA ALA A 112 28.01 -11.83 12.56
C ALA A 112 27.35 -12.39 11.28
N PRO A 113 26.36 -11.69 10.69
CA PRO A 113 25.67 -12.17 9.50
C PRO A 113 26.63 -12.25 8.31
N THR A 114 26.45 -13.28 7.48
CA THR A 114 27.16 -13.36 6.20
C THR A 114 26.73 -12.22 5.28
N VAL A 115 27.63 -11.78 4.38
CA VAL A 115 27.37 -10.69 3.42
C VAL A 115 26.07 -10.93 2.64
N PHE A 116 25.80 -12.18 2.29
CA PHE A 116 24.57 -12.58 1.59
C PHE A 116 23.30 -12.35 2.42
N VAL A 117 23.30 -12.73 3.70
CA VAL A 117 22.14 -12.52 4.59
C VAL A 117 21.88 -11.03 4.78
N LEU A 118 22.95 -10.23 4.97
CA LEU A 118 22.81 -8.79 5.15
C LEU A 118 22.29 -8.10 3.87
N SER A 119 22.82 -8.48 2.71
CA SER A 119 22.33 -8.00 1.40
C SER A 119 20.86 -8.36 1.18
N PHE A 120 20.45 -9.58 1.53
CA PHE A 120 19.07 -10.03 1.42
C PHE A 120 18.15 -9.22 2.34
N VAL A 121 18.52 -9.03 3.60
CA VAL A 121 17.75 -8.23 4.57
C VAL A 121 17.59 -6.79 4.09
N HIS A 122 18.66 -6.16 3.62
CA HIS A 122 18.61 -4.77 3.16
C HIS A 122 17.76 -4.60 1.89
N SER A 123 17.96 -5.46 0.89
CA SER A 123 17.21 -5.42 -0.37
C SER A 123 15.72 -5.74 -0.16
N PHE A 124 15.41 -6.75 0.65
CA PHE A 124 14.03 -7.11 0.98
C PHE A 124 13.32 -6.00 1.77
N GLY A 125 14.01 -5.36 2.72
CA GLY A 125 13.46 -4.22 3.45
C GLY A 125 13.10 -3.04 2.54
N LEU A 126 13.91 -2.76 1.51
CA LEU A 126 13.59 -1.77 0.49
C LEU A 126 12.38 -2.16 -0.36
N ILE A 127 12.29 -3.42 -0.80
CA ILE A 127 11.12 -3.92 -1.54
C ILE A 127 9.85 -3.75 -0.71
N VAL A 128 9.88 -4.11 0.58
CA VAL A 128 8.74 -3.98 1.48
C VAL A 128 8.31 -2.52 1.57
N LEU A 129 9.25 -1.60 1.80
CA LEU A 129 8.96 -0.16 1.85
C LEU A 129 8.35 0.36 0.55
N LEU A 130 8.98 0.07 -0.59
CA LEU A 130 8.50 0.54 -1.89
C LEU A 130 7.12 -0.02 -2.22
N THR A 131 6.87 -1.29 -1.89
CA THR A 131 5.55 -1.91 -2.08
C THR A 131 4.50 -1.22 -1.20
N ASN A 132 4.83 -0.91 0.05
CA ASN A 132 3.94 -0.15 0.94
C ASN A 132 3.62 1.24 0.37
N LEU A 133 4.62 1.95 -0.17
CA LEU A 133 4.42 3.25 -0.82
C LEU A 133 3.53 3.15 -2.07
N LEU A 134 3.69 2.12 -2.89
CA LEU A 134 2.84 1.91 -4.07
C LEU A 134 1.37 1.69 -3.69
N VAL A 135 1.11 0.90 -2.65
CA VAL A 135 -0.26 0.66 -2.15
C VAL A 135 -0.84 1.93 -1.52
N LEU A 136 -0.02 2.71 -0.81
CA LEU A 136 -0.42 4.02 -0.31
C LEU A 136 -0.83 4.95 -1.46
N CYS A 137 -0.03 5.06 -2.52
CA CYS A 137 -0.35 5.85 -3.69
C CYS A 137 -1.65 5.38 -4.38
N ASP A 138 -1.87 4.06 -4.49
CA ASP A 138 -3.11 3.49 -5.02
C ASP A 138 -4.32 3.88 -4.17
N THR A 139 -4.21 3.75 -2.85
CA THR A 139 -5.28 4.14 -1.92
C THR A 139 -5.59 5.64 -2.06
N TYR A 140 -4.58 6.50 -2.16
CA TYR A 140 -4.79 7.94 -2.38
C TYR A 140 -5.51 8.23 -3.70
N GLN A 141 -5.15 7.56 -4.79
CA GLN A 141 -5.84 7.72 -6.08
C GLN A 141 -7.33 7.38 -5.96
N VAL A 142 -7.68 6.32 -5.24
CA VAL A 142 -9.07 5.93 -4.98
C VAL A 142 -9.80 6.99 -4.16
N ILE A 143 -9.18 7.53 -3.10
CA ILE A 143 -9.78 8.63 -2.30
C ILE A 143 -10.10 9.83 -3.19
N TYR A 144 -9.14 10.27 -4.01
CA TYR A 144 -9.34 11.41 -4.91
C TYR A 144 -10.48 11.18 -5.90
N GLN A 145 -10.59 9.97 -6.45
CA GLN A 145 -11.68 9.61 -7.36
C GLN A 145 -13.04 9.63 -6.65
N ILE A 146 -13.11 9.10 -5.43
CA ILE A 146 -14.35 9.08 -4.63
C ILE A 146 -14.79 10.51 -4.29
N VAL A 147 -13.88 11.38 -3.84
CA VAL A 147 -14.18 12.79 -3.54
C VAL A 147 -14.67 13.52 -4.80
N LYS A 148 -14.06 13.24 -5.96
CA LYS A 148 -14.53 13.78 -7.24
C LYS A 148 -15.95 13.33 -7.60
N MET A 149 -16.31 12.08 -7.30
CA MET A 149 -17.67 11.58 -7.54
C MET A 149 -18.70 12.19 -6.58
N GLU A 150 -18.34 12.40 -5.32
CA GLU A 150 -19.22 13.03 -4.32
C GLU A 150 -19.54 14.49 -4.68
N THR A 151 -18.54 15.25 -5.10
CA THR A 151 -18.70 16.67 -5.52
C THR A 151 -19.55 16.85 -6.78
N HIS A 152 -19.39 15.98 -7.79
CA HIS A 152 -20.20 16.07 -9.01
C HIS A 152 -21.69 15.74 -8.81
N HIS A 153 -22.04 14.90 -7.83
CA HIS A 153 -23.45 14.62 -7.52
C HIS A 153 -24.14 15.77 -6.77
N SER A 154 -23.39 16.54 -5.98
CA SER A 154 -23.94 17.72 -5.29
C SER A 154 -24.32 18.85 -6.24
N SER A 155 -23.75 18.92 -7.45
CA SER A 155 -24.06 19.96 -8.44
C SER A 155 -25.27 19.67 -9.34
N THR A 156 -25.86 18.47 -9.28
CA THR A 156 -27.05 18.09 -10.08
C THR A 156 -28.32 18.01 -9.22
N GLY A 157 -28.44 18.91 -8.23
CA GLY A 157 -29.70 19.18 -7.53
C GLY A 157 -30.64 20.07 -8.37
N PRO A 158 -31.96 19.98 -8.19
CA PRO A 158 -32.94 20.47 -9.17
C PRO A 158 -32.98 22.01 -9.22
N THR A 159 -32.45 22.57 -10.30
CA THR A 159 -32.93 23.84 -10.84
C THR A 159 -33.93 23.51 -11.95
N ASP A 160 -35.12 24.11 -11.90
CA ASP A 160 -36.36 23.86 -12.66
C ASP A 160 -37.23 22.71 -12.08
N PHE A 161 -38.42 22.94 -11.51
CA PHE A 161 -39.47 23.89 -11.88
C PHE A 161 -40.03 24.65 -10.68
N GLY A 162 -39.92 25.97 -10.75
CA GLY A 162 -40.69 26.92 -9.95
C GLY A 162 -41.10 28.09 -10.83
N ALA A 163 -42.14 27.89 -11.64
CA ALA A 163 -43.03 28.89 -12.22
C ALA A 163 -44.18 28.17 -12.95
#